data_AF-A0A6B2L9E4-F1
#
_entry.id   AF-A0A6B2L9E4-F1
#
_cell.length_a   1.000
_cell.length_b   1.000
_cell.length_c   1.000
_cell.angle_alpha   90.00
_cell.angle_beta   90.00
_cell.angle_gamma   90.00
#
_symmetry.space_group_name_H-M   'P 1'
#
loop_
_entity.id
_entity.type
_entity.pdbx_description
1 polymer ?
#
loop_
_entity_poly.entity_id
_entity_poly.type
_entity_poly.pdbx_seq_one_letter_code
_entity_poly.pdbx_strand_id
1 'polypeptide(L)'
;MNSWNDPLDLNAGWLTGLTDLNTERDNVRERIADYLTDLLGIGFSGFRVDAAKHIHPDDLVSIFTKLRRNLGGAFPPDFITWWEILLGGEAQMLMCDENSGYNYGAYIHDALISAGVSSDDVDKVKIWNSGYPKEPHADCGSISLWRNVIQNDDVDQQNQGSSSRDMGDQGTVLVISKNVPLHRSFEVKLFTNPNGAGSNDNDYPIRTLLSSYYFPQNEARGIPDGWSDCSLCTTTCSGCQTVTFQKAFDPNSCGYDSPQINQYTRTHRDKSIIMAMRQWVHLPTDVSNADLGLPSNC
;
A
#
# COMPACT_ATOMS: atom_id res chain seq x y z
N MET A 1 -19.29 -7.13 -11.07
CA MET A 1 -18.81 -8.26 -10.25
C MET A 1 -19.90 -8.64 -9.25
N ASN A 2 -20.23 -9.93 -9.10
CA ASN A 2 -21.32 -10.41 -8.26
C ASN A 2 -20.86 -11.38 -7.15
N SER A 3 -19.61 -11.87 -7.19
CA SER A 3 -19.00 -12.74 -6.19
C SER A 3 -17.53 -12.38 -5.93
N TRP A 4 -17.11 -12.46 -4.66
CA TRP A 4 -15.72 -12.28 -4.23
C TRP A 4 -14.96 -13.61 -4.07
N ASN A 5 -15.67 -14.74 -4.15
CA ASN A 5 -15.14 -16.10 -3.98
C ASN A 5 -15.15 -16.89 -5.30
N ASP A 6 -15.33 -16.22 -6.43
CA ASP A 6 -15.34 -16.84 -7.75
C ASP A 6 -14.18 -16.28 -8.59
N PRO A 7 -13.18 -17.11 -8.94
CA PRO A 7 -12.03 -16.70 -9.76
C PRO A 7 -12.40 -16.02 -11.08
N LEU A 8 -13.48 -16.46 -11.74
CA LEU A 8 -13.89 -15.86 -13.02
C LEU A 8 -14.42 -14.44 -12.81
N ASP A 9 -15.20 -14.24 -11.76
CA ASP A 9 -15.76 -12.94 -11.39
C ASP A 9 -14.68 -11.97 -10.87
N LEU A 10 -13.63 -12.48 -10.20
CA LEU A 10 -12.48 -11.68 -9.79
C LEU A 10 -11.63 -11.24 -10.98
N ASN A 11 -11.41 -12.13 -11.95
CA ASN A 11 -10.56 -11.91 -13.13
C ASN A 11 -11.22 -11.09 -14.23
N ALA A 12 -12.50 -11.34 -14.53
CA ALA A 12 -13.20 -10.74 -15.68
C ALA A 12 -14.38 -9.84 -15.28
N GLY A 13 -14.68 -9.75 -13.98
CA GLY A 13 -15.73 -8.90 -13.46
C GLY A 13 -15.26 -7.46 -13.30
N TRP A 14 -16.02 -6.51 -13.86
CA TRP A 14 -15.72 -5.09 -13.66
C TRP A 14 -15.85 -4.73 -12.17
N LEU A 15 -14.74 -4.30 -11.58
CA LEU A 15 -14.70 -3.71 -10.25
C LEU A 15 -15.45 -2.37 -10.32
N THR A 16 -16.56 -2.27 -9.60
CA THR A 16 -17.37 -1.04 -9.46
C THR A 16 -17.80 -0.34 -10.78
N GLY A 17 -17.80 -1.07 -11.89
CA GLY A 17 -18.15 -0.54 -13.23
C GLY A 17 -16.98 0.09 -13.99
N LEU A 18 -15.76 0.01 -13.45
CA LEU A 18 -14.54 0.35 -14.16
C LEU A 18 -14.28 -0.65 -15.29
N THR A 19 -13.85 -0.15 -16.45
CA THR A 19 -13.53 -1.02 -17.59
C THR A 19 -12.29 -1.84 -17.26
N ASP A 20 -12.47 -3.16 -17.29
CA ASP A 20 -11.42 -4.10 -16.99
C ASP A 20 -10.44 -4.29 -18.17
N LEU A 21 -9.15 -4.40 -17.87
CA LEU A 21 -8.12 -4.68 -18.87
C LEU A 21 -8.05 -6.20 -19.07
N ASN A 22 -8.30 -6.67 -20.30
CA ASN A 22 -8.19 -8.10 -20.61
C ASN A 22 -6.70 -8.55 -20.59
N THR A 23 -6.20 -8.92 -19.41
CA THR A 23 -4.82 -9.35 -19.19
C THR A 23 -4.51 -10.72 -19.76
N GLU A 24 -5.50 -11.54 -20.10
CA GLU A 24 -5.26 -12.84 -20.75
C GLU A 24 -4.60 -12.66 -22.13
N ARG A 25 -4.79 -11.48 -22.75
CA ARG A 25 -4.19 -11.15 -24.04
C ARG A 25 -2.71 -10.80 -23.88
N ASP A 26 -1.87 -11.54 -24.59
CA ASP A 26 -0.42 -11.31 -24.60
C ASP A 26 -0.02 -9.86 -24.89
N ASN A 27 -0.67 -9.22 -25.87
CA ASN A 27 -0.39 -7.83 -26.23
C ASN A 27 -0.76 -6.81 -25.12
N VAL A 28 -1.69 -7.14 -24.22
CA VAL A 28 -2.05 -6.29 -23.07
C VAL A 28 -0.97 -6.43 -21.99
N ARG A 29 -0.56 -7.66 -21.67
CA ARG A 29 0.54 -7.92 -20.72
C ARG A 29 1.86 -7.30 -21.18
N GLU A 30 2.15 -7.40 -22.48
CA GLU A 30 3.30 -6.73 -23.09
C GLU A 30 3.23 -5.22 -22.86
N ARG A 31 2.08 -4.59 -23.13
CA ARG A 31 1.93 -3.14 -22.96
C ARG A 31 2.07 -2.69 -21.51
N ILE A 32 1.57 -3.48 -20.56
CA ILE A 32 1.76 -3.23 -19.13
C ILE A 32 3.24 -3.33 -18.77
N ALA A 33 3.93 -4.40 -19.20
CA ALA A 33 5.35 -4.58 -18.94
C ALA A 33 6.22 -3.46 -19.54
N ASP A 34 5.90 -3.00 -20.75
CA ASP A 34 6.57 -1.86 -21.39
C ASP A 34 6.38 -0.57 -20.59
N TYR A 35 5.16 -0.30 -20.13
CA TYR A 35 4.90 0.87 -19.28
C TYR A 35 5.70 0.83 -17.98
N LEU A 36 5.75 -0.32 -17.30
CA LEU A 36 6.57 -0.50 -16.11
C LEU A 36 8.07 -0.35 -16.43
N THR A 37 8.52 -0.84 -17.59
CA THR A 37 9.90 -0.66 -18.05
C THR A 37 10.24 0.81 -18.24
N ASP A 38 9.36 1.58 -18.87
CA ASP A 38 9.53 3.02 -19.09
C ASP A 38 9.65 3.77 -17.75
N LEU A 39 8.81 3.45 -16.76
CA LEU A 39 8.87 4.06 -15.43
C LEU A 39 10.20 3.77 -14.72
N LEU A 40 10.70 2.53 -14.78
CA LEU A 40 12.03 2.21 -14.25
C LEU A 40 13.12 2.99 -15.01
N GLY A 41 12.98 3.14 -16.33
CA GLY A 41 13.88 3.94 -17.16
C GLY A 41 13.92 5.43 -16.81
N ILE A 42 12.83 5.97 -16.23
CA ILE A 42 12.75 7.36 -15.74
C ILE A 42 13.39 7.51 -14.34
N GLY A 43 13.63 6.40 -13.62
CA GLY A 43 14.32 6.39 -12.33
C GLY A 43 13.45 5.94 -11.15
N PHE A 44 12.31 5.29 -11.40
CA PHE A 44 11.56 4.63 -10.34
C PHE A 44 12.32 3.37 -9.88
N SER A 45 12.27 3.07 -8.58
CA SER A 45 12.85 1.83 -8.01
C SER A 45 11.81 0.74 -7.81
N GLY A 46 10.55 0.93 -8.22
CA GLY A 46 9.52 -0.02 -7.85
C GLY A 46 8.07 0.41 -8.00
N PHE A 47 7.16 -0.49 -7.63
CA PHE A 47 5.71 -0.32 -7.84
C PHE A 47 4.85 -0.81 -6.68
N ARG A 48 3.77 -0.08 -6.38
CA ARG A 48 2.58 -0.62 -5.71
C ARG A 48 1.58 -0.97 -6.80
N VAL A 49 1.22 -2.24 -6.95
CA VAL A 49 0.22 -2.69 -7.92
C VAL A 49 -1.15 -2.62 -7.27
N ASP A 50 -1.93 -1.62 -7.68
CA ASP A 50 -3.33 -1.44 -7.30
C ASP A 50 -4.18 -2.63 -7.72
N ALA A 51 -5.15 -3.02 -6.88
CA ALA A 51 -6.16 -4.00 -7.22
C ALA A 51 -5.60 -5.31 -7.83
N ALA A 52 -4.39 -5.73 -7.42
CA ALA A 52 -3.71 -6.88 -8.00
C ALA A 52 -4.51 -8.20 -7.84
N LYS A 53 -5.40 -8.26 -6.85
CA LYS A 53 -6.39 -9.35 -6.66
C LYS A 53 -7.28 -9.57 -7.90
N HIS A 54 -7.48 -8.55 -8.71
CA HIS A 54 -8.32 -8.56 -9.90
C HIS A 54 -7.55 -8.89 -11.18
N ILE A 55 -6.28 -9.31 -11.06
CA ILE A 55 -5.48 -9.81 -12.18
C ILE A 55 -5.16 -11.27 -11.89
N HIS A 56 -5.46 -12.18 -12.82
CA HIS A 56 -5.16 -13.60 -12.65
C HIS A 56 -3.68 -13.82 -12.26
N PRO A 57 -3.37 -14.74 -11.31
CA PRO A 57 -1.99 -15.04 -10.91
C PRO A 57 -1.04 -15.29 -12.08
N ASP A 58 -1.44 -16.10 -13.06
CA ASP A 58 -0.65 -16.36 -14.28
C ASP A 58 -0.36 -15.11 -15.12
N ASP A 59 -1.30 -14.16 -15.16
CA ASP A 59 -1.12 -12.92 -15.90
C ASP A 59 -0.12 -12.00 -15.19
N LEU A 60 -0.15 -11.93 -13.85
CA LEU A 60 0.88 -11.24 -13.08
C LEU A 60 2.26 -11.86 -13.29
N VAL A 61 2.36 -13.20 -13.23
CA VAL A 61 3.62 -13.92 -13.52
C VAL A 61 4.15 -13.56 -14.90
N SER A 62 3.27 -13.53 -15.92
CA SER A 62 3.63 -13.19 -17.29
C SER A 62 4.06 -11.72 -17.43
N ILE A 63 3.34 -10.77 -16.82
CA ILE A 63 3.68 -9.34 -16.82
C ILE A 63 5.07 -9.12 -16.21
N PHE A 64 5.34 -9.69 -15.03
CA PHE A 64 6.62 -9.49 -14.34
C PHE A 64 7.78 -10.26 -15.00
N THR A 65 7.50 -11.39 -15.66
CA THR A 65 8.50 -12.09 -16.49
C THR A 65 8.88 -11.26 -17.72
N LYS A 66 7.89 -10.64 -18.39
CA LYS A 66 8.13 -9.71 -19.52
C LYS A 66 8.89 -8.47 -19.07
N LEU A 67 8.53 -7.88 -17.93
CA LEU A 67 9.28 -6.77 -17.33
C LEU A 67 10.74 -7.17 -17.10
N ARG A 68 10.99 -8.31 -16.46
CA ARG A 68 12.33 -8.84 -16.23
C ARG A 68 13.09 -9.07 -17.54
N ARG A 69 12.44 -9.59 -18.58
CA ARG A 69 13.02 -9.72 -19.93
C ARG A 69 13.43 -8.36 -20.51
N ASN A 70 12.57 -7.35 -20.41
CA ASN A 70 12.85 -6.00 -20.89
C ASN A 70 14.05 -5.36 -20.16
N LEU A 71 14.30 -5.74 -18.91
CA LEU A 71 15.41 -5.27 -18.08
C LEU A 71 16.70 -6.10 -18.24
N GLY A 72 16.77 -6.99 -19.22
CA GLY A 72 17.97 -7.80 -19.48
C GLY A 72 18.05 -9.09 -18.66
N GLY A 73 16.94 -9.57 -18.11
CA GLY A 73 16.83 -10.88 -17.46
C GLY A 73 17.01 -10.88 -15.95
N ALA A 74 17.04 -9.72 -15.29
CA ALA A 74 17.01 -9.60 -13.83
C ALA A 74 16.34 -8.28 -13.43
N PHE A 75 15.77 -8.22 -12.22
CA PHE A 75 15.36 -6.93 -11.67
C PHE A 75 16.57 -6.15 -11.14
N PRO A 76 16.58 -4.81 -11.23
CA PRO A 76 17.59 -3.97 -10.60
C PRO A 76 17.81 -4.29 -9.11
N PRO A 77 19.00 -4.03 -8.54
CA PRO A 77 19.28 -4.32 -7.14
C PRO A 77 18.36 -3.57 -6.17
N ASP A 78 17.95 -2.36 -6.51
CA ASP A 78 17.04 -1.52 -5.73
C ASP A 78 15.55 -1.74 -6.07
N PHE A 79 15.25 -2.67 -6.99
CA PHE A 79 13.89 -2.93 -7.42
C PHE A 79 13.03 -3.53 -6.29
N ILE A 80 11.83 -3.01 -6.15
CA ILE A 80 10.85 -3.52 -5.19
C ILE A 80 9.42 -3.37 -5.71
N THR A 81 8.57 -4.36 -5.50
CA THR A 81 7.14 -4.21 -5.80
C THR A 81 6.32 -4.80 -4.68
N TRP A 82 5.14 -4.24 -4.42
CA TRP A 82 4.13 -4.93 -3.63
C TRP A 82 2.75 -4.89 -4.27
N TRP A 83 2.01 -5.97 -4.09
CA TRP A 83 0.70 -6.17 -4.70
C TRP A 83 -0.39 -6.03 -3.65
N GLU A 84 -1.41 -5.25 -3.97
CA GLU A 84 -2.60 -5.14 -3.16
C GLU A 84 -3.51 -6.35 -3.39
N ILE A 85 -3.43 -7.31 -2.49
CA ILE A 85 -4.33 -8.46 -2.42
C ILE A 85 -5.17 -8.33 -1.15
N LEU A 86 -6.31 -7.64 -1.25
CA LEU A 86 -7.22 -7.47 -0.12
C LEU A 86 -7.87 -8.81 0.25
N LEU A 87 -7.56 -9.31 1.43
CA LEU A 87 -8.09 -10.54 2.01
C LEU A 87 -9.39 -10.28 2.78
N GLY A 88 -10.34 -11.21 2.61
CA GLY A 88 -11.59 -11.29 3.35
C GLY A 88 -11.98 -12.75 3.56
N GLY A 89 -13.26 -13.09 3.34
CA GLY A 89 -13.71 -14.48 3.39
C GLY A 89 -13.04 -15.38 2.34
N GLU A 90 -12.47 -14.78 1.30
CA GLU A 90 -11.74 -15.40 0.20
C GLU A 90 -10.28 -15.79 0.54
N ALA A 91 -9.77 -15.47 1.74
CA ALA A 91 -8.36 -15.70 2.10
C ALA A 91 -7.90 -17.15 1.87
N GLN A 92 -8.78 -18.13 2.10
CA GLN A 92 -8.48 -19.55 1.85
C GLN A 92 -8.14 -19.81 0.37
N MET A 93 -8.90 -19.23 -0.55
CA MET A 93 -8.69 -19.38 -2.00
C MET A 93 -7.46 -18.59 -2.46
N LEU A 94 -7.33 -17.35 -1.96
CA LEU A 94 -6.29 -16.43 -2.43
C LEU A 94 -4.90 -16.72 -1.88
N MET A 95 -4.77 -17.30 -0.69
CA MET A 95 -3.46 -17.46 -0.05
C MET A 95 -3.19 -18.89 0.41
N CYS A 96 -4.18 -19.58 0.99
CA CYS A 96 -3.94 -20.81 1.74
C CYS A 96 -4.00 -22.09 0.89
N ASP A 97 -4.90 -22.17 -0.09
CA ASP A 97 -5.03 -23.33 -0.99
C ASP A 97 -4.27 -23.08 -2.29
N GLU A 98 -3.07 -23.66 -2.40
CA GLU A 98 -2.22 -23.56 -3.59
C GLU A 98 -2.87 -24.15 -4.86
N ASN A 99 -3.86 -25.05 -4.69
CA ASN A 99 -4.56 -25.73 -5.77
C ASN A 99 -5.87 -25.03 -6.15
N SER A 100 -6.16 -23.86 -5.59
CA SER A 100 -7.40 -23.12 -5.84
C SER A 100 -7.54 -22.63 -7.29
N GLY A 101 -6.43 -22.56 -8.03
CA GLY A 101 -6.35 -21.97 -9.36
C GLY A 101 -6.29 -20.43 -9.35
N TYR A 102 -6.33 -19.80 -8.18
CA TYR A 102 -6.32 -18.33 -8.04
C TYR A 102 -5.56 -17.89 -6.77
N ASN A 103 -4.40 -18.50 -6.54
CA ASN A 103 -3.61 -18.36 -5.32
C ASN A 103 -2.40 -17.42 -5.52
N TYR A 104 -2.26 -16.42 -4.66
CA TYR A 104 -1.16 -15.44 -4.61
C TYR A 104 -0.08 -15.79 -3.58
N GLY A 105 -0.28 -16.87 -2.80
CA GLY A 105 0.67 -17.38 -1.83
C GLY A 105 1.75 -18.27 -2.46
N ALA A 106 1.73 -19.56 -2.11
CA ALA A 106 2.71 -20.54 -2.57
C ALA A 106 2.72 -20.72 -4.09
N TYR A 107 1.56 -20.70 -4.74
CA TYR A 107 1.45 -20.90 -6.19
C TYR A 107 2.23 -19.85 -6.99
N ILE A 108 2.07 -18.56 -6.68
CA ILE A 108 2.77 -17.49 -7.40
C ILE A 108 4.28 -17.59 -7.23
N HIS A 109 4.74 -17.96 -6.04
CA HIS A 109 6.17 -18.20 -5.81
C HIS A 109 6.70 -19.25 -6.79
N ASP A 110 6.06 -20.41 -6.85
CA ASP A 110 6.50 -21.52 -7.70
C ASP A 110 6.33 -21.23 -9.19
N ALA A 111 5.28 -20.48 -9.57
CA ALA A 111 5.06 -20.03 -10.93
C ALA A 111 6.13 -19.05 -11.41
N LEU A 112 6.57 -18.11 -10.57
CA LEU A 112 7.68 -17.19 -10.88
C LEU A 112 9.00 -17.96 -11.05
N ILE A 113 9.31 -18.88 -10.13
CA ILE A 113 10.51 -19.73 -10.23
C ILE A 113 10.47 -20.57 -11.52
N SER A 114 9.32 -21.16 -11.83
CA SER A 114 9.12 -21.96 -13.05
C SER A 114 9.24 -21.12 -14.33
N ALA A 115 8.90 -19.83 -14.28
CA ALA A 115 9.13 -18.86 -15.34
C ALA A 115 10.61 -18.39 -15.44
N GLY A 116 11.50 -18.94 -14.61
CA GLY A 116 12.94 -18.68 -14.62
C GLY A 116 13.36 -17.42 -13.86
N VAL A 117 12.49 -16.89 -12.99
CA VAL A 117 12.83 -15.82 -12.04
C VAL A 117 13.67 -16.41 -10.92
N SER A 118 14.75 -15.74 -10.49
CA SER A 118 15.57 -16.23 -9.38
C SER A 118 14.85 -16.02 -8.04
N SER A 119 15.21 -16.80 -7.02
CA SER A 119 14.69 -16.61 -5.66
C SER A 119 14.92 -15.17 -5.16
N ASP A 120 16.10 -14.60 -5.42
CA ASP A 120 16.42 -13.21 -5.07
C ASP A 120 15.47 -12.20 -5.74
N ASP A 121 15.07 -12.44 -6.99
CA ASP A 121 14.11 -11.58 -7.69
C ASP A 121 12.67 -11.81 -7.22
N VAL A 122 12.32 -13.04 -6.80
CA VAL A 122 11.01 -13.33 -6.17
C VAL A 122 10.87 -12.62 -4.82
N ASP A 123 11.94 -12.49 -4.04
CA ASP A 123 11.93 -11.77 -2.75
C ASP A 123 11.70 -10.25 -2.89
N LYS A 124 11.96 -9.70 -4.08
CA LYS A 124 11.63 -8.31 -4.43
C LYS A 124 10.14 -8.12 -4.74
N VAL A 125 9.42 -9.20 -5.03
CA VAL A 125 7.96 -9.22 -5.24
C VAL A 125 7.26 -9.49 -3.93
N LYS A 126 6.55 -8.50 -3.41
CA LYS A 126 5.91 -8.53 -2.09
C LYS A 126 4.40 -8.48 -2.20
N ILE A 127 3.72 -8.82 -1.12
CA ILE A 127 2.26 -8.68 -0.98
C ILE A 127 2.01 -7.72 0.18
N TRP A 128 1.09 -6.78 -0.03
CA TRP A 128 0.59 -5.99 1.08
C TRP A 128 -0.35 -6.84 1.92
N ASN A 129 0.03 -7.12 3.17
CA ASN A 129 -0.74 -7.95 4.08
C ASN A 129 -1.91 -7.13 4.64
N SER A 130 -3.06 -7.22 3.96
CA SER A 130 -4.28 -6.54 4.39
C SER A 130 -4.91 -7.13 5.65
N GLY A 131 -4.50 -8.33 6.07
CA GLY A 131 -4.95 -8.94 7.32
C GLY A 131 -4.31 -8.29 8.54
N TYR A 132 -3.08 -7.77 8.42
CA TYR A 132 -2.46 -6.94 9.45
C TYR A 132 -3.33 -5.69 9.73
N PRO A 133 -3.42 -5.17 10.97
CA PRO A 133 -2.80 -5.67 12.19
C PRO A 133 -3.61 -6.78 12.89
N LYS A 134 -4.87 -6.99 12.54
CA LYS A 134 -5.79 -7.87 13.29
C LYS A 134 -5.50 -9.36 13.08
N GLU A 135 -5.27 -9.74 11.83
CA GLU A 135 -5.11 -11.11 11.36
C GLU A 135 -3.81 -11.24 10.54
N PRO A 136 -2.63 -11.02 11.16
CA PRO A 136 -1.35 -10.97 10.44
C PRO A 136 -1.00 -12.30 9.74
N HIS A 137 -1.63 -13.41 10.14
CA HIS A 137 -1.45 -14.76 9.56
C HIS A 137 -2.64 -15.20 8.70
N ALA A 138 -3.41 -14.26 8.15
CA ALA A 138 -4.53 -14.55 7.23
C ALA A 138 -4.07 -15.23 5.93
N ASP A 139 -2.77 -15.21 5.65
CA ASP A 139 -2.12 -15.91 4.54
C ASP A 139 -1.81 -17.38 4.82
N CYS A 140 -2.16 -17.90 6.01
CA CYS A 140 -1.84 -19.24 6.47
C CYS A 140 -0.34 -19.57 6.50
N GLY A 141 0.54 -18.56 6.54
CA GLY A 141 1.99 -18.75 6.44
C GLY A 141 2.44 -19.22 5.04
N SER A 142 1.62 -19.02 4.02
CA SER A 142 1.92 -19.39 2.62
C SER A 142 3.07 -18.60 2.00
N ILE A 143 3.42 -17.44 2.57
CA ILE A 143 4.57 -16.63 2.17
C ILE A 143 5.42 -16.24 3.38
N SER A 144 6.72 -16.05 3.13
CA SER A 144 7.63 -15.51 4.14
C SER A 144 7.20 -14.10 4.57
N LEU A 145 7.32 -13.78 5.86
CA LEU A 145 7.08 -12.43 6.38
C LEU A 145 8.04 -11.39 5.74
N TRP A 146 9.16 -11.82 5.15
CA TRP A 146 10.04 -10.99 4.34
C TRP A 146 9.39 -10.43 3.07
N ARG A 147 8.39 -11.16 2.54
CA ARG A 147 7.62 -10.77 1.35
C ARG A 147 6.34 -10.00 1.72
N ASN A 148 6.13 -9.70 3.00
CA ASN A 148 4.99 -8.89 3.44
C ASN A 148 5.34 -7.40 3.58
N VAL A 149 4.43 -6.55 3.12
CA VAL A 149 4.35 -5.13 3.46
C VAL A 149 3.23 -4.94 4.46
N ILE A 150 3.48 -4.26 5.56
CA ILE A 150 2.46 -4.02 6.61
C ILE A 150 2.23 -2.53 6.87
N GLN A 151 1.01 -2.21 7.26
CA GLN A 151 0.59 -0.85 7.61
C GLN A 151 -0.62 -0.90 8.54
N ASN A 152 -0.68 0.01 9.52
CA ASN A 152 -1.80 0.03 10.46
C ASN A 152 -3.08 0.52 9.78
N ASP A 153 -3.07 1.67 9.12
CA ASP A 153 -4.20 2.20 8.36
C ASP A 153 -3.82 2.53 6.90
N ASP A 154 -4.83 2.59 6.04
CA ASP A 154 -4.67 2.81 4.60
C ASP A 154 -5.58 3.92 4.06
N VAL A 155 -5.34 4.34 2.83
CA VAL A 155 -6.08 5.45 2.21
C VAL A 155 -7.55 5.09 1.94
N ASP A 156 -7.87 3.83 1.67
CA ASP A 156 -9.24 3.39 1.42
C ASP A 156 -10.06 3.41 2.71
N GLN A 157 -9.48 3.01 3.84
CA GLN A 157 -10.15 3.04 5.16
C GLN A 157 -10.56 4.44 5.61
N GLN A 158 -10.03 5.50 5.02
CA GLN A 158 -10.40 6.89 5.35
C GLN A 158 -11.78 7.28 4.79
N ASN A 159 -12.32 6.49 3.87
CA ASN A 159 -13.62 6.73 3.26
C ASN A 159 -14.75 6.12 4.09
N GLN A 160 -15.82 6.89 4.29
CA GLN A 160 -16.98 6.42 5.03
C GLN A 160 -17.62 5.23 4.30
N GLY A 161 -17.88 4.16 5.03
CA GLY A 161 -18.44 2.93 4.45
C GLY A 161 -17.42 2.06 3.73
N SER A 162 -16.13 2.40 3.75
CA SER A 162 -15.08 1.53 3.26
C SER A 162 -15.11 0.19 4.00
N SER A 163 -15.09 -0.89 3.22
CA SER A 163 -15.02 -2.26 3.72
C SER A 163 -13.61 -2.85 3.62
N SER A 164 -12.57 -2.04 3.37
CA SER A 164 -11.26 -2.56 2.93
C SER A 164 -10.63 -3.53 3.93
N ARG A 165 -10.78 -3.31 5.24
CA ARG A 165 -10.49 -4.29 6.32
C ARG A 165 -10.99 -3.81 7.68
N ASP A 166 -11.39 -4.75 8.54
CA ASP A 166 -11.73 -4.50 9.96
C ASP A 166 -10.49 -4.71 10.84
N MET A 167 -10.03 -3.64 11.51
CA MET A 167 -8.87 -3.69 12.41
C MET A 167 -9.22 -4.08 13.85
N GLY A 168 -10.50 -4.15 14.21
CA GLY A 168 -10.93 -4.39 15.59
C GLY A 168 -10.29 -3.44 16.60
N ASP A 169 -9.77 -4.01 17.69
CA ASP A 169 -9.03 -3.29 18.73
C ASP A 169 -7.51 -3.19 18.47
N GLN A 170 -7.05 -3.68 17.31
CA GLN A 170 -5.63 -3.74 16.94
C GLN A 170 -5.16 -2.53 16.12
N GLY A 171 -6.06 -1.59 15.79
CA GLY A 171 -5.73 -0.41 15.00
C GLY A 171 -6.77 0.69 15.08
N THR A 172 -6.51 1.82 14.43
CA THR A 172 -7.46 2.92 14.32
C THR A 172 -7.17 3.75 13.07
N VAL A 173 -8.19 4.29 12.41
CA VAL A 173 -8.03 5.20 11.27
C VAL A 173 -8.01 6.63 11.82
N LEU A 174 -6.87 7.33 11.68
CA LEU A 174 -6.65 8.62 12.35
C LEU A 174 -7.72 9.67 12.03
N VAL A 175 -8.10 9.78 10.76
CA VAL A 175 -9.04 10.82 10.30
C VAL A 175 -10.50 10.53 10.68
N ILE A 176 -10.81 9.29 11.06
CA ILE A 176 -12.13 8.89 11.56
C ILE A 176 -12.16 9.01 13.08
N SER A 177 -11.21 8.38 13.79
CA SER A 177 -11.22 8.34 15.25
C SER A 177 -10.79 9.65 15.88
N LYS A 178 -9.94 10.42 15.18
CA LYS A 178 -9.30 11.66 15.65
C LYS A 178 -8.57 11.49 17.00
N ASN A 179 -8.19 10.25 17.34
CA ASN A 179 -7.52 9.92 18.59
C ASN A 179 -6.01 9.78 18.35
N VAL A 180 -5.32 10.92 18.45
CA VAL A 180 -3.87 11.02 18.22
C VAL A 180 -3.06 10.11 19.14
N PRO A 181 -3.25 10.09 20.48
CA PRO A 181 -2.50 9.20 21.36
C PRO A 181 -2.66 7.72 21.00
N LEU A 182 -3.88 7.28 20.70
CA LEU A 182 -4.16 5.90 20.32
C LEU A 182 -3.49 5.54 18.99
N HIS A 183 -3.68 6.36 17.96
CA HIS A 183 -3.07 6.13 16.65
C HIS A 183 -1.54 6.09 16.75
N ARG A 184 -0.92 7.05 17.45
CA ARG A 184 0.53 7.07 17.69
C ARG A 184 1.02 5.79 18.36
N SER A 185 0.26 5.25 19.30
CA SER A 185 0.65 4.00 19.97
C SER A 185 0.73 2.81 19.02
N PHE A 186 -0.19 2.73 18.04
CA PHE A 186 -0.16 1.70 17.01
C PHE A 186 0.98 1.93 16.02
N GLU A 187 1.25 3.17 15.60
CA GLU A 187 2.40 3.47 14.74
C GLU A 187 3.74 3.17 15.40
N VAL A 188 3.90 3.48 16.68
CA VAL A 188 5.12 3.09 17.42
C VAL A 188 5.22 1.56 17.53
N LYS A 189 4.10 0.87 17.78
CA LYS A 189 4.06 -0.59 17.81
C LYS A 189 4.46 -1.22 16.47
N LEU A 190 4.03 -0.64 15.34
CA LEU A 190 4.39 -1.09 14.00
C LEU A 190 5.90 -1.23 13.82
N PHE A 191 6.70 -0.31 14.38
CA PHE A 191 8.16 -0.33 14.26
C PHE A 191 8.88 -1.03 15.42
N THR A 192 8.22 -1.28 16.55
CA THR A 192 8.86 -1.87 17.75
C THR A 192 8.51 -3.33 18.00
N ASN A 193 7.26 -3.71 17.76
CA ASN A 193 6.75 -5.06 17.99
C ASN A 193 5.47 -5.29 17.14
N PRO A 194 5.60 -5.37 15.80
CA PRO A 194 4.46 -5.54 14.91
C PRO A 194 3.76 -6.88 15.17
N ASN A 195 2.45 -6.90 15.02
CA ASN A 195 1.65 -8.11 15.18
C ASN A 195 2.11 -9.22 14.21
N GLY A 196 2.27 -10.43 14.74
CA GLY A 196 2.66 -11.62 13.97
C GLY A 196 4.16 -11.74 13.65
N ALA A 197 5.00 -10.76 14.01
CA ALA A 197 6.44 -10.92 13.87
C ALA A 197 7.02 -11.82 14.97
N GLY A 198 7.92 -12.72 14.59
CA GLY A 198 8.81 -13.43 15.51
C GLY A 198 10.12 -12.69 15.75
N SER A 199 10.54 -11.84 14.80
CA SER A 199 11.74 -11.02 14.89
C SER A 199 11.48 -9.62 14.34
N ASN A 200 11.69 -8.58 15.16
CA ASN A 200 11.51 -7.20 14.71
C ASN A 200 12.52 -6.77 13.64
N ASP A 201 13.67 -7.45 13.55
CA ASP A 201 14.75 -7.12 12.62
C ASP A 201 14.62 -7.86 11.28
N ASN A 202 14.09 -9.10 11.31
CA ASN A 202 14.06 -9.97 10.13
C ASN A 202 12.67 -10.07 9.49
N ASP A 203 11.59 -9.75 10.21
CA ASP A 203 10.22 -9.80 9.68
C ASP A 203 9.73 -8.42 9.25
N TYR A 204 8.91 -8.41 8.19
CA TYR A 204 8.28 -7.21 7.64
C TYR A 204 9.30 -6.12 7.26
N PRO A 205 10.12 -6.33 6.23
CA PRO A 205 11.17 -5.40 5.82
C PRO A 205 10.61 -4.09 5.25
N ILE A 206 9.31 -4.04 4.92
CA ILE A 206 8.62 -2.80 4.56
C ILE A 206 7.45 -2.59 5.51
N ARG A 207 7.46 -1.43 6.16
CA ARG A 207 6.40 -0.96 7.03
C ARG A 207 6.03 0.44 6.57
N THR A 208 4.80 0.63 6.13
CA THR A 208 4.35 1.91 5.59
C THR A 208 3.60 2.70 6.67
N LEU A 209 3.88 4.00 6.71
CA LEU A 209 3.26 4.95 7.61
C LEU A 209 2.43 5.93 6.77
N LEU A 210 1.16 6.07 7.09
CA LEU A 210 0.25 6.93 6.35
C LEU A 210 0.16 8.32 6.97
N SER A 211 0.54 9.33 6.20
CA SER A 211 0.15 10.72 6.46
C SER A 211 -1.06 11.07 5.62
N SER A 212 -2.18 11.27 6.31
CA SER A 212 -3.50 11.47 5.75
C SER A 212 -3.84 12.96 5.65
N TYR A 213 -5.07 13.27 5.25
CA TYR A 213 -5.66 14.60 5.18
C TYR A 213 -7.03 14.59 5.86
N TYR A 214 -7.28 15.55 6.76
CA TYR A 214 -8.58 15.71 7.40
C TYR A 214 -9.61 16.29 6.42
N PHE A 215 -10.25 15.40 5.66
CA PHE A 215 -11.30 15.81 4.72
C PHE A 215 -12.55 16.34 5.43
N PRO A 216 -13.24 17.33 4.84
CA PRO A 216 -14.58 17.72 5.27
C PRO A 216 -15.56 16.57 5.03
N GLN A 217 -16.58 16.42 5.88
CA GLN A 217 -17.55 15.32 5.75
C GLN A 217 -18.53 15.50 4.59
N ASN A 218 -18.76 16.74 4.12
CA ASN A 218 -19.78 17.09 3.12
C ASN A 218 -19.26 17.98 1.99
N GLU A 219 -17.95 17.98 1.74
CA GLU A 219 -17.33 18.72 0.64
C GLU A 219 -16.59 17.75 -0.28
N ALA A 220 -16.06 18.26 -1.39
CA ALA A 220 -15.25 17.46 -2.30
C ALA A 220 -14.09 16.82 -1.57
N ARG A 221 -13.90 15.52 -1.83
CA ARG A 221 -12.69 14.80 -1.49
C ARG A 221 -11.85 14.70 -2.74
N GLY A 222 -10.65 15.24 -2.68
CA GLY A 222 -9.68 15.19 -3.76
C GLY A 222 -8.29 15.52 -3.21
N ILE A 223 -7.27 15.32 -4.03
CA ILE A 223 -5.91 15.70 -3.66
C ILE A 223 -5.88 17.24 -3.59
N PRO A 224 -5.43 17.86 -2.48
CA PRO A 224 -5.40 19.31 -2.32
C PRO A 224 -4.19 19.91 -3.08
N ASP A 225 -4.15 19.66 -4.38
CA ASP A 225 -3.08 20.03 -5.32
C ASP A 225 -3.28 21.41 -5.96
N GLY A 226 -4.45 22.02 -5.73
CA GLY A 226 -4.83 23.31 -6.32
C GLY A 226 -5.34 23.23 -7.75
N TRP A 227 -5.36 22.05 -8.38
CA TRP A 227 -5.93 21.84 -9.72
C TRP A 227 -7.43 21.55 -9.67
N SER A 228 -7.91 21.03 -8.53
CA SER A 228 -9.32 20.76 -8.27
C SER A 228 -10.07 21.97 -7.67
N ASP A 229 -9.74 23.19 -8.11
CA ASP A 229 -10.37 24.43 -7.64
C ASP A 229 -11.35 24.97 -8.69
N CYS A 230 -12.58 25.29 -8.27
CA CYS A 230 -13.63 25.74 -9.19
C CYS A 230 -13.35 27.10 -9.82
N SER A 231 -12.46 27.91 -9.24
CA SER A 231 -11.97 29.14 -9.86
C SER A 231 -11.17 28.89 -11.14
N LEU A 232 -10.64 27.67 -11.34
CA LEU A 232 -9.94 27.26 -12.56
C LEU A 232 -10.87 26.70 -13.64
N CYS A 233 -12.16 26.53 -13.33
CA CYS A 233 -13.11 25.95 -14.27
C CYS A 233 -13.42 26.89 -15.45
N THR A 234 -13.28 26.40 -16.68
CA THR A 234 -13.39 27.20 -17.91
C THR A 234 -14.62 26.89 -18.77
N THR A 235 -15.36 25.81 -18.48
CA THR A 235 -16.45 25.32 -19.34
C THR A 235 -17.76 25.15 -18.60
N THR A 236 -17.97 24.02 -17.90
CA THR A 236 -19.22 23.70 -17.20
C THR A 236 -18.98 23.63 -15.70
N CYS A 237 -19.19 24.74 -15.00
CA CYS A 237 -18.83 24.87 -13.58
C CYS A 237 -20.02 24.70 -12.62
N SER A 238 -21.23 24.54 -13.16
CA SER A 238 -22.42 24.24 -12.35
C SER A 238 -22.24 22.90 -11.64
N GLY A 239 -22.33 22.90 -10.30
CA GLY A 239 -22.10 21.71 -9.48
C GLY A 239 -20.62 21.42 -9.19
N CYS A 240 -19.69 22.28 -9.63
CA CYS A 240 -18.28 22.16 -9.26
C CYS A 240 -18.10 22.26 -7.74
N GLN A 241 -17.20 21.43 -7.21
CA GLN A 241 -16.81 21.46 -5.80
C GLN A 241 -15.31 21.71 -5.69
N THR A 242 -14.92 22.67 -4.85
CA THR A 242 -13.52 23.09 -4.70
C THR A 242 -12.79 22.22 -3.69
N VAL A 243 -11.57 21.80 -4.05
CA VAL A 243 -10.56 21.32 -3.11
C VAL A 243 -9.41 22.32 -3.13
N THR A 244 -9.32 23.13 -2.07
CA THR A 244 -8.29 24.17 -1.96
C THR A 244 -6.90 23.55 -1.87
N PHE A 245 -5.93 24.20 -2.51
CA PHE A 245 -4.52 23.84 -2.37
C PHE A 245 -4.08 23.82 -0.91
N GLN A 246 -3.35 22.77 -0.53
CA GLN A 246 -2.72 22.67 0.77
C GLN A 246 -1.30 22.13 0.58
N LYS A 247 -0.30 22.82 1.14
CA LYS A 247 1.08 22.37 1.07
C LYS A 247 1.32 21.19 2.02
N ALA A 248 1.52 20.01 1.44
CA ALA A 248 1.81 18.77 2.16
C ALA A 248 2.96 18.88 3.17
N PHE A 249 4.09 19.46 2.76
CA PHE A 249 5.22 19.68 3.65
C PHE A 249 5.07 20.99 4.44
N ASP A 250 5.17 20.89 5.76
CA ASP A 250 5.29 22.03 6.68
C ASP A 250 6.53 21.81 7.57
N PRO A 251 7.58 22.64 7.51
CA PRO A 251 8.78 22.51 8.34
C PRO A 251 8.51 22.76 9.83
N ASN A 252 7.41 23.43 10.19
CA ASN A 252 7.04 23.76 11.58
C ASN A 252 6.16 22.69 12.25
N SER A 253 5.76 21.64 11.52
CA SER A 253 4.95 20.54 12.06
C SER A 253 5.74 19.64 13.02
N CYS A 254 5.11 19.21 14.11
CA CYS A 254 5.60 18.13 14.98
C CYS A 254 4.92 16.78 14.68
N GLY A 255 4.22 16.69 13.55
CA GLY A 255 3.32 15.60 13.21
C GLY A 255 2.02 15.65 14.01
N TYR A 256 1.02 14.90 13.54
CA TYR A 256 -0.36 14.97 14.04
C TYR A 256 -0.87 16.40 14.14
N ASP A 257 -0.66 17.17 13.08
CA ASP A 257 -1.15 18.55 13.03
C ASP A 257 -2.65 18.55 13.36
N SER A 258 -3.07 19.57 14.14
CA SER A 258 -4.37 19.65 14.79
C SER A 258 -5.48 19.10 13.89
N PRO A 259 -6.46 18.34 14.43
CA PRO A 259 -7.53 17.72 13.65
C PRO A 259 -8.57 18.73 13.11
N GLN A 260 -8.06 19.80 12.52
CA GLN A 260 -8.76 20.82 11.79
C GLN A 260 -8.98 20.28 10.38
N ILE A 261 -10.19 20.50 9.89
CA ILE A 261 -10.56 20.16 8.52
C ILE A 261 -9.62 20.91 7.57
N ASN A 262 -9.28 20.28 6.44
CA ASN A 262 -8.40 20.80 5.41
C ASN A 262 -6.92 20.91 5.82
N GLN A 263 -6.42 19.91 6.56
CA GLN A 263 -5.03 19.84 6.99
C GLN A 263 -4.47 18.42 6.88
N TYR A 264 -3.21 18.29 6.43
CA TYR A 264 -2.51 17.00 6.48
C TYR A 264 -2.15 16.64 7.91
N THR A 265 -2.27 15.36 8.25
CA THR A 265 -1.95 14.82 9.57
C THR A 265 -0.45 14.76 9.83
N ARG A 266 0.39 14.59 8.78
CA ARG A 266 1.86 14.58 8.85
C ARG A 266 2.42 13.65 9.93
N THR A 267 1.81 12.49 10.13
CA THR A 267 2.23 11.46 11.10
C THR A 267 3.72 11.11 11.00
N HIS A 268 4.31 11.17 9.81
CA HIS A 268 5.74 10.94 9.56
C HIS A 268 6.69 11.95 10.24
N ARG A 269 6.16 13.06 10.77
CA ARG A 269 6.94 14.06 11.52
C ARG A 269 6.88 13.87 13.04
N ASP A 270 6.13 12.89 13.52
CA ASP A 270 6.03 12.62 14.94
C ASP A 270 7.34 12.03 15.49
N LYS A 271 7.92 12.70 16.49
CA LYS A 271 9.21 12.30 17.06
C LYS A 271 9.22 10.88 17.59
N SER A 272 8.15 10.43 18.24
CA SER A 272 8.09 9.07 18.81
C SER A 272 8.09 8.01 17.71
N ILE A 273 7.37 8.26 16.61
CA ILE A 273 7.37 7.37 15.45
C ILE A 273 8.75 7.37 14.78
N ILE A 274 9.36 8.53 14.59
CA ILE A 274 10.72 8.65 14.02
C ILE A 274 11.73 7.88 14.88
N MET A 275 11.66 7.97 16.22
CA MET A 275 12.55 7.19 17.10
C MET A 275 12.34 5.69 16.95
N ALA A 276 11.09 5.23 16.88
CA ALA A 276 10.77 3.83 16.67
C ALA A 276 11.30 3.32 15.32
N MET A 277 11.10 4.09 14.23
CA MET A 277 11.65 3.79 12.91
C MET A 277 13.18 3.71 12.93
N ARG A 278 13.85 4.70 13.55
CA ARG A 278 15.32 4.73 13.65
C ARG A 278 15.86 3.53 14.42
N GLN A 279 15.23 3.18 15.54
CA GLN A 279 15.62 2.01 16.32
C GLN A 279 15.47 0.73 15.50
N TRP A 280 14.36 0.58 14.77
CA TRP A 280 14.11 -0.57 13.88
C TRP A 280 15.19 -0.71 12.81
N VAL A 281 15.62 0.38 12.18
CA VAL A 281 16.69 0.35 11.17
C VAL A 281 18.11 0.50 11.76
N HIS A 282 18.26 0.27 13.07
CA HIS A 282 19.53 0.32 13.81
C HIS A 282 20.29 1.66 13.70
N LEU A 283 19.57 2.77 13.59
CA LEU A 283 20.12 4.12 13.65
C LEU A 283 20.11 4.66 15.10
N PRO A 284 21.04 5.57 15.45
CA PRO A 284 21.08 6.18 16.79
C PRO A 284 19.79 6.92 17.14
N THR A 285 19.33 6.80 18.39
CA THR A 285 18.11 7.46 18.91
C THR A 285 18.40 8.64 19.84
N ASP A 286 19.66 8.83 20.22
CA ASP A 286 20.18 9.99 20.95
C ASP A 286 20.43 11.19 20.03
N VAL A 287 19.39 11.57 19.28
CA VAL A 287 19.45 12.64 18.28
C VAL A 287 18.57 13.82 18.68
N SER A 288 19.04 15.03 18.38
CA SER A 288 18.28 16.25 18.65
C SER A 288 17.14 16.44 17.65
N ASN A 289 16.20 17.33 17.94
CA ASN A 289 15.18 17.70 16.96
C ASN A 289 15.80 18.29 15.68
N ALA A 290 16.89 19.05 15.82
CA ALA A 290 17.58 19.63 14.67
C ALA A 290 18.12 18.54 13.73
N ASP A 291 18.69 17.47 14.27
CA ASP A 291 19.19 16.32 13.49
C ASP A 291 18.05 15.59 12.75
N LEU A 292 16.84 15.64 13.30
CA LEU A 292 15.63 15.07 12.70
C LEU A 292 14.91 16.04 11.76
N GLY A 293 15.42 17.26 11.60
CA GLY A 293 14.74 18.33 10.87
C GLY A 293 13.41 18.76 11.51
N LEU A 294 13.23 18.53 12.82
CA LEU A 294 12.07 18.93 13.62
C LEU A 294 12.29 20.30 14.30
N PRO A 295 11.22 21.10 14.49
CA PRO A 295 11.25 22.29 15.34
C PRO A 295 11.74 22.01 16.76
N SER A 296 12.33 23.01 17.42
CA SER A 296 12.82 22.87 18.80
C SER A 296 11.73 22.65 19.85
N ASN A 297 10.47 22.93 19.52
CA ASN A 297 9.31 22.75 20.40
C ASN A 297 8.62 21.37 20.25
N CYS A 298 9.10 20.54 19.32
CA CYS A 298 8.85 19.10 19.34
C CYS A 298 9.85 18.41 20.32
#